data_AF-A0A075FM54-F1
#
_entry.id   AF-A0A075FM54-F1
#
_cell.length_a   1.000
_cell.length_b   1.000
_cell.length_c   1.000
_cell.angle_alpha   90.00
_cell.angle_beta   90.00
_cell.angle_gamma   90.00
#
_symmetry.space_group_name_H-M   'P 1'
#
loop_
_entity.id
_entity.type
_entity.pdbx_description
1 polymer ?
#
loop_
_entity_poly.entity_id
_entity_poly.type
_entity_poly.pdbx_seq_one_letter_code
_entity_poly.pdbx_strand_id
1 'polypeptide(L)' 'MEKGHGGNVLKFLNKISFDQPFTFLDVGCGNGWVIRHVTEIPTCKKAVGIDKSKNDYSSK' A
#
# COMPACT_ATOMS: atom_id res chain seq x y z
N MET A 1 -8.15 -7.00 -7.87
CA MET A 1 -7.99 -6.46 -6.50
C MET A 1 -8.63 -5.09 -6.35
N GLU A 2 -8.15 -4.04 -7.01
CA GLU A 2 -8.61 -2.66 -6.81
C GLU A 2 -10.13 -2.43 -7.00
N LYS A 3 -10.71 -2.73 -8.18
CA LYS A 3 -12.14 -2.49 -8.46
C LYS A 3 -13.12 -3.31 -7.60
N GLY A 4 -12.69 -4.48 -7.12
CA GLY A 4 -13.56 -5.40 -6.36
C GLY A 4 -13.34 -5.40 -4.85
N HIS A 5 -12.15 -5.02 -4.37
CA HIS A 5 -11.76 -5.07 -2.96
C HIS A 5 -11.27 -3.72 -2.43
N GLY A 6 -11.04 -2.74 -3.30
CA GLY A 6 -10.47 -1.44 -2.92
C GLY A 6 -11.31 -0.69 -1.89
N GLY A 7 -12.65 -0.79 -1.96
CA GLY A 7 -13.55 -0.15 -0.99
C GLY A 7 -13.37 -0.66 0.44
N ASN A 8 -13.08 -1.96 0.63
CA ASN A 8 -12.82 -2.51 1.96
C ASN A 8 -11.43 -2.13 2.45
N VAL A 9 -10.42 -2.20 1.58
CA VAL A 9 -9.04 -1.80 1.91
C VAL A 9 -8.97 -0.33 2.32
N LEU A 10 -9.65 0.57 1.60
CA LEU A 10 -9.74 2.00 1.94
C LEU A 10 -10.37 2.23 3.32
N LYS A 11 -11.40 1.46 3.70
CA LYS A 11 -11.98 1.55 5.05
C LYS A 11 -10.99 1.18 6.14
N PHE A 12 -10.05 0.27 5.89
CA PHE A 12 -9.00 -0.07 6.85
C PHE A 12 -7.93 1.03 6.89
N LEU A 13 -7.47 1.49 5.73
CA LEU A 13 -6.46 2.57 5.64
C LEU A 13 -6.95 3.85 6.32
N ASN A 14 -8.22 4.23 6.13
CA ASN A 14 -8.81 5.43 6.72
C ASN A 14 -8.99 5.33 8.25
N LYS A 15 -8.83 4.15 8.87
CA LYS A 15 -8.84 3.99 10.33
C LYS A 15 -7.46 4.15 10.96
N ILE A 16 -6.40 4.16 10.15
CA ILE A 16 -5.03 4.30 10.59
C ILE A 16 -4.66 5.79 10.47
N SER A 17 -4.06 6.34 11.52
CA SER A 17 -3.41 7.66 11.42
C SER A 17 -2.01 7.48 10.86
N PHE A 18 -1.68 8.29 9.85
CA PHE A 18 -0.36 8.36 9.24
C PHE A 18 0.36 9.66 9.62
N ASP A 19 0.11 10.22 10.80
CA ASP A 19 0.66 11.53 11.21
C ASP A 19 2.16 11.46 11.56
N GLN A 20 2.71 10.26 11.68
CA GLN A 20 4.13 10.03 11.97
C GLN A 20 4.82 9.31 10.82
N PRO A 21 6.14 9.52 10.63
CA PRO A 21 6.86 8.84 9.56
C PRO A 21 6.82 7.32 9.71
N PHE A 22 6.42 6.63 8.64
CA PHE A 22 6.18 5.19 8.68
C PHE A 22 6.79 4.48 7.47
N THR A 23 6.90 3.15 7.58
CA THR A 23 7.23 2.26 6.48
C THR A 23 6.11 1.24 6.29
N PHE A 24 5.82 0.90 5.04
CA PHE A 24 4.69 0.07 4.67
C PHE A 24 5.12 -1.21 3.95
N LEU A 25 4.48 -2.32 4.27
CA LEU A 25 4.69 -3.62 3.64
C LEU A 25 3.34 -4.20 3.21
N ASP A 26 3.17 -4.46 1.92
CA ASP A 26 1.99 -5.09 1.34
C ASP A 26 2.35 -6.49 0.82
N VAL A 27 1.83 -7.54 1.46
CA VAL A 27 2.07 -8.93 1.06
C VAL A 27 0.86 -9.44 0.28
N GLY A 28 1.08 -9.86 -0.97
CA GLY A 28 0.01 -10.11 -1.93
C GLY A 28 -0.45 -8.83 -2.63
N CYS A 29 0.49 -7.93 -2.93
CA CYS A 29 0.18 -6.59 -3.44
C CYS A 29 -0.47 -6.59 -4.84
N GLY A 30 -0.43 -7.71 -5.56
CA GLY A 30 -1.09 -7.90 -6.85
C GLY A 30 -0.62 -6.90 -7.90
N ASN A 31 -1.49 -5.95 -8.26
CA ASN A 31 -1.15 -4.90 -9.23
C ASN A 31 -0.41 -3.70 -8.59
N GLY A 32 -0.21 -3.69 -7.26
CA GLY A 32 0.51 -2.64 -6.53
C GLY A 32 -0.29 -1.35 -6.29
N TRP A 33 -1.62 -1.37 -6.39
CA TRP A 33 -2.43 -0.14 -6.21
C TRP A 33 -2.35 0.44 -4.80
N VAL A 34 -2.28 -0.42 -3.77
CA VAL A 34 -2.15 0.03 -2.38
C VAL A 34 -0.80 0.69 -2.16
N ILE A 35 0.29 0.09 -2.68
CA ILE A 35 1.63 0.68 -2.62
C ILE A 35 1.62 2.08 -3.24
N ARG A 36 1.05 2.25 -4.44
CA ARG A 36 0.92 3.55 -5.10
C ARG A 36 0.17 4.56 -4.23
N HIS A 37 -0.97 4.17 -3.69
CA HIS A 37 -1.78 5.02 -2.83
C HIS A 37 -1.07 5.45 -1.53
N VAL A 38 -0.39 4.51 -0.86
CA VAL A 38 0.29 4.78 0.42
C VAL A 38 1.55 5.64 0.22
N THR A 39 2.22 5.52 -0.93
CA THR A 39 3.41 6.35 -1.24
C THR A 39 3.10 7.82 -1.49
N GLU A 40 1.83 8.16 -1.75
CA GLU A 40 1.38 9.54 -1.87
C GLU A 40 1.21 10.21 -0.50
N ILE A 41 1.23 9.44 0.60
CA ILE A 41 1.14 9.96 1.96
C ILE A 41 2.48 10.60 2.34
N PRO A 42 2.53 11.89 2.73
CA PRO A 42 3.80 12.63 2.93
C PRO A 42 4.74 12.03 3.98
N THR A 43 4.20 11.31 4.95
CA THR A 43 4.95 10.65 6.04
C THR A 43 5.42 9.24 5.66
N CYS A 44 5.07 8.72 4.48
CA CYS A 44 5.60 7.45 3.98
C CYS A 44 7.08 7.61 3.65
N LYS A 45 7.93 6.86 4.37
CA LYS A 45 9.39 6.82 4.16
C LYS A 45 9.86 5.66 3.30
N LYS A 46 9.01 4.64 3.16
CA LYS A 46 9.25 3.45 2.34
C LYS A 46 7.95 2.66 2.19
N ALA A 47 7.62 2.20 0.98
CA ALA A 47 6.59 1.20 0.75
C ALA A 47 7.11 0.05 -0.12
N VAL A 48 6.93 -1.18 0.37
CA VAL A 48 7.35 -2.40 -0.32
C VAL A 48 6.15 -3.31 -0.52
N GLY A 49 5.92 -3.73 -1.75
CA GLY A 49 4.95 -4.73 -2.15
C GLY A 49 5.66 -6.01 -2.57
N ILE A 50 5.28 -7.13 -1.96
CA ILE A 50 5.77 -8.46 -2.29
C ILE A 50 4.59 -9.25 -2.83
N ASP A 51 4.72 -9.86 -3.99
CA ASP A 51 3.72 -10.77 -4.53
C ASP A 51 4.40 -12.05 -5.03
N LYS A 52 3.69 -13.18 -4.98
CA LYS A 52 4.21 -14.44 -5.52
C LYS A 52 4.28 -14.38 -7.05
N SER A 53 3.40 -13.61 -7.67
CA SER A 53 3.50 -13.29 -9.09
C SER A 53 4.76 -12.44 -9.33
N LYS A 54 5.44 -12.64 -10.45
CA LYS A 54 6.81 -12.15 -10.77
C LYS A 54 7.10 -10.64 -10.59
N ASN A 55 6.13 -9.82 -10.17
CA ASN A 55 6.30 -8.39 -10.00
C ASN A 55 6.42 -8.02 -8.51
N ASP A 56 7.65 -7.76 -8.08
CA ASP A 56 7.90 -7.04 -6.83
C ASP A 56 7.74 -5.53 -7.07
N TYR A 57 7.06 -4.84 -6.16
CA TYR A 57 6.88 -3.38 -6.22
C TYR A 57 7.67 -2.74 -5.07
N SER A 58 8.64 -1.88 -5.38
CA SER A 58 9.36 -1.09 -4.37
C SER A 58 9.21 0.39 -4.68
N SER A 59 8.71 1.16 -3.72
CA SER A 59 8.49 2.60 -3.85
C SER A 59 8.87 3.35 -2.56
N LYS A 60 8.91 4.68 -2.67
CA LYS A 60 9.43 5.64 -1.69
C LYS A 60 8.90 5.50 -0.28
#